data_AF-A0A2S0XR55-F1
#
_entry.id   AF-A0A2S0XR55-F1
#
_cell.length_a   1.000
_cell.length_b   1.000
_cell.length_c   1.000
_cell.angle_alpha   90.00
_cell.angle_beta   90.00
_cell.angle_gamma   90.00
#
_symmetry.space_group_name_H-M   'P 1'
#
loop_
_entity.id
_entity.type
_entity.pdbx_description
1 polymer ?
#
loop_
_entity_poly.entity_id
_entity_poly.type
_entity_poly.pdbx_seq_one_letter_code
_entity_poly.pdbx_strand_id
1 'polypeptide(L)'
;MTNRSIALPSDLSYEAATIADASIVVKARLIEAADTMAHMDVGRLKPSAIRSFWPQAPGETIGGHDVGYGINGDRVQYRPSAAAISRAEEVSYGWMLDFVEDDERRVILGKWAMCLAAPQLAGSFREFCKKTGRVRRTAERRIDQQTQAIAAAILRKAQSLQAPNWSRVSPLLPNQGRSLGKMATVTHWMAPGAKPQHRPDILDPLPGRNKAA
;
A
#
# COMPACT_ATOMS: atom_id res chain seq x y z
N MET A 1 46.13 -5.60 12.30
CA MET A 1 46.08 -6.54 11.18
C MET A 1 44.62 -6.85 10.90
N THR A 2 44.02 -6.21 9.89
CA THR A 2 42.62 -6.43 9.51
C THR A 2 42.55 -7.62 8.54
N ASN A 3 42.04 -8.75 9.01
CA ASN A 3 41.69 -9.90 8.16
C ASN A 3 40.63 -9.44 7.14
N ARG A 4 41.03 -9.23 5.89
CA ARG A 4 40.10 -9.18 4.76
C ARG A 4 39.75 -10.62 4.38
N SER A 5 38.70 -11.14 4.98
CA SER A 5 38.08 -12.39 4.55
C SER A 5 37.60 -12.20 3.11
N ILE A 6 38.17 -12.97 2.17
CA ILE A 6 37.69 -13.00 0.78
C ILE A 6 36.42 -13.85 0.80
N ALA A 7 35.25 -13.21 0.63
CA ALA A 7 33.97 -13.90 0.56
C ALA A 7 33.94 -14.85 -0.65
N LEU A 8 33.46 -16.08 -0.46
CA LEU A 8 33.34 -17.04 -1.56
C LEU A 8 32.17 -16.64 -2.47
N PRO A 9 32.19 -16.99 -3.77
CA PRO A 9 31.10 -16.66 -4.70
C PRO A 9 29.72 -17.17 -4.26
N SER A 10 29.67 -18.29 -3.51
CA SER A 10 28.46 -18.82 -2.89
C SER A 10 27.85 -17.87 -1.85
N ASP A 11 28.71 -17.20 -1.07
CA ASP A 11 28.31 -16.34 0.03
C ASP A 11 27.73 -15.03 -0.50
N LEU A 12 28.32 -14.50 -1.58
CA LEU A 12 27.81 -13.33 -2.31
C LEU A 12 26.44 -13.61 -2.95
N SER A 13 26.24 -14.83 -3.46
CA SER A 13 24.95 -15.26 -4.03
C SER A 13 23.86 -15.35 -2.96
N TYR A 14 24.19 -15.91 -1.79
CA TYR A 14 23.26 -15.98 -0.66
C TYR A 14 22.92 -14.60 -0.11
N GLU A 15 23.91 -13.72 0.09
CA GLU A 15 23.67 -12.34 0.53
C GLU A 15 22.76 -11.59 -0.47
N ALA A 16 23.03 -11.71 -1.77
CA ALA A 16 22.18 -11.11 -2.79
C ALA A 16 20.74 -11.64 -2.75
N ALA A 17 20.54 -12.93 -2.51
CA ALA A 17 19.21 -13.53 -2.33
C ALA A 17 18.50 -12.96 -1.10
N THR A 18 19.18 -12.85 0.05
CA THR A 18 18.58 -12.28 1.26
C THR A 18 18.20 -10.81 1.09
N ILE A 19 19.02 -10.02 0.39
CA ILE A 19 18.70 -8.63 0.05
C ILE A 19 17.49 -8.57 -0.88
N ALA A 20 17.41 -9.46 -1.87
CA ALA A 20 16.29 -9.53 -2.79
C ALA A 20 14.98 -9.84 -2.05
N ASP A 21 14.98 -10.81 -1.14
CA ASP A 21 13.83 -11.18 -0.32
C ASP A 21 13.40 -10.02 0.61
N ALA A 22 14.36 -9.40 1.30
CA ALA A 22 14.11 -8.24 2.14
C ALA A 22 13.57 -7.05 1.32
N SER A 23 14.01 -6.87 0.07
CA SER A 23 13.56 -5.78 -0.79
C SER A 23 12.06 -5.87 -1.12
N ILE A 24 11.49 -7.07 -1.19
CA ILE A 24 10.05 -7.28 -1.40
C ILE A 24 9.28 -6.73 -0.19
N VAL A 25 9.74 -7.05 1.01
CA VAL A 25 9.14 -6.58 2.26
C VAL A 25 9.29 -5.06 2.38
N VAL A 26 10.46 -4.51 2.06
CA VAL A 26 10.71 -3.06 2.08
C VAL A 26 9.77 -2.32 1.11
N LYS A 27 9.62 -2.79 -0.14
CA LYS A 27 8.65 -2.22 -1.09
C LYS A 27 7.25 -2.21 -0.51
N ALA A 28 6.86 -3.32 0.10
CA ALA A 28 5.54 -3.44 0.66
C ALA A 28 5.31 -2.50 1.86
N ARG A 29 6.30 -2.34 2.73
CA ARG A 29 6.28 -1.40 3.87
C ARG A 29 6.25 0.07 3.41
N LEU A 30 6.94 0.41 2.31
CA LEU A 30 6.86 1.74 1.68
C LEU A 30 5.45 2.06 1.19
N ILE A 31 4.79 1.10 0.53
CA ILE A 31 3.41 1.26 0.06
C ILE A 31 2.45 1.34 1.25
N GLU A 32 2.61 0.51 2.28
CA GLU A 32 1.82 0.57 3.52
C GLU A 32 1.96 1.91 4.23
N ALA A 33 3.18 2.46 4.31
CA ALA A 33 3.42 3.77 4.91
C ALA A 33 2.70 4.87 4.12
N ALA A 34 2.84 4.88 2.79
CA ALA A 34 2.14 5.80 1.91
C ALA A 34 0.61 5.72 2.07
N ASP A 35 0.07 4.50 2.15
CA ASP A 35 -1.35 4.27 2.38
C ASP A 35 -1.82 4.77 3.74
N THR A 36 -1.04 4.50 4.79
CA THR A 36 -1.31 4.95 6.15
C THR A 36 -1.37 6.47 6.21
N MET A 37 -0.36 7.15 5.64
CA MET A 37 -0.31 8.61 5.57
C MET A 37 -1.50 9.21 4.80
N ALA A 38 -1.94 8.55 3.72
CA ALA A 38 -3.11 8.98 2.94
C ALA A 38 -4.44 8.92 3.72
N HIS A 39 -4.52 8.03 4.72
CA HIS A 39 -5.72 7.78 5.51
C HIS A 39 -5.63 8.35 6.94
N MET A 40 -4.56 9.10 7.27
CA MET A 40 -4.53 9.85 8.52
C MET A 40 -5.51 11.03 8.45
N ASP A 41 -6.33 11.18 9.49
CA ASP A 41 -7.43 12.15 9.56
C ASP A 41 -7.00 13.62 9.75
N VAL A 42 -5.69 13.91 9.74
CA VAL A 42 -5.12 15.23 10.07
C VAL A 42 -5.62 16.37 9.18
N GLY A 43 -6.03 16.09 7.94
CA GLY A 43 -6.52 17.10 6.98
C GLY A 43 -8.03 17.36 6.99
N ARG A 44 -8.82 16.65 7.81
CA ARG A 44 -10.30 16.71 7.79
C ARG A 44 -10.93 17.23 9.09
N LEU A 45 -10.13 17.78 9.99
CA LEU A 45 -10.61 18.43 11.21
C LEU A 45 -11.28 19.77 10.85
N LYS A 46 -12.60 19.73 10.62
CA LYS A 46 -13.43 20.93 10.59
C LYS A 46 -13.77 21.32 12.03
N PRO A 47 -13.84 22.63 12.39
CA PRO A 47 -14.17 23.06 13.76
C PRO A 47 -15.50 22.51 14.29
N SER A 48 -16.45 22.18 13.40
CA SER A 48 -17.75 21.60 13.73
C SER A 48 -17.75 20.08 13.89
N ALA A 49 -16.65 19.41 13.53
CA ALA A 49 -16.50 17.98 13.72
C ALA A 49 -15.67 17.75 14.98
N ILE A 50 -16.34 17.44 16.10
CA ILE A 50 -15.66 16.91 17.30
C ILE A 50 -15.12 15.53 16.92
N ARG A 51 -13.91 15.49 16.35
CA ARG A 51 -13.12 14.27 16.20
C ARG A 51 -11.91 14.42 17.11
N SER A 52 -11.92 13.69 18.21
CA SER A 52 -10.77 13.59 19.10
C SER A 52 -9.58 13.02 18.33
N PHE A 53 -8.39 13.53 18.64
CA PHE A 53 -7.10 13.03 18.13
C PHE A 53 -6.84 11.59 18.60
N TRP A 54 -7.54 11.14 19.63
CA TRP A 54 -7.51 9.78 20.17
C TRP A 54 -8.23 8.78 19.25
N PRO A 55 -7.71 7.54 19.11
CA PRO A 55 -8.47 6.46 18.49
C PRO A 55 -9.78 6.32 19.25
N GLN A 56 -10.91 6.55 18.58
CA GLN A 56 -12.18 6.11 19.16
C GLN A 56 -12.10 4.59 19.20
N ALA A 57 -12.30 4.01 20.38
CA ALA A 57 -12.43 2.57 20.50
C ALA A 57 -13.47 2.11 19.46
N PRO A 58 -13.24 1.00 18.74
CA PRO A 58 -14.26 0.42 17.87
C PRO A 58 -15.46 0.06 18.76
N GLY A 59 -16.43 0.97 18.87
CA GLY A 59 -17.55 0.86 19.81
C GLY A 59 -18.10 2.19 20.32
N GLU A 60 -17.35 3.30 20.31
CA GLU A 60 -17.87 4.58 20.80
C GLU A 60 -18.45 5.43 19.68
N THR A 61 -19.65 5.06 19.22
CA THR A 61 -20.53 6.01 18.56
C THR A 61 -21.17 6.90 19.63
N ILE A 62 -20.67 8.14 19.75
CA ILE A 62 -21.44 9.23 20.36
C ILE A 62 -22.66 9.44 19.45
N GLY A 63 -23.77 8.78 19.78
CA GLY A 63 -24.98 8.70 18.95
C GLY A 63 -25.63 7.31 18.83
N GLY A 64 -25.14 6.27 19.52
CA GLY A 64 -25.94 5.06 19.78
C GLY A 64 -26.24 4.15 18.58
N HIS A 65 -25.49 4.25 17.49
CA HIS A 65 -25.56 3.29 16.40
C HIS A 65 -24.31 2.42 16.40
N ASP A 66 -24.46 1.18 16.85
CA ASP A 66 -23.42 0.17 16.77
C ASP A 66 -22.86 0.04 15.35
N VAL A 67 -21.54 -0.16 15.24
CA VAL A 67 -20.82 -0.31 13.96
C VAL A 67 -21.13 -1.66 13.26
N GLY A 68 -22.19 -2.36 13.65
CA GLY A 68 -22.47 -3.71 13.14
C GLY A 68 -23.95 -4.09 12.99
N TYR A 69 -24.90 -3.27 13.44
CA TYR A 69 -26.33 -3.57 13.31
C TYR A 69 -27.04 -2.48 12.50
N GLY A 70 -26.97 -2.62 11.19
CA GLY A 70 -27.65 -1.77 10.22
C GLY A 70 -27.04 -1.87 8.83
N ILE A 71 -27.79 -1.47 7.81
CA ILE A 71 -27.52 -1.49 6.36
C ILE A 71 -26.30 -0.59 5.95
N ASN A 72 -25.40 -0.29 6.89
CA ASN A 72 -24.25 0.60 6.73
C ASN A 72 -22.89 -0.14 6.76
N GLY A 73 -22.88 -1.47 6.84
CA GLY A 73 -21.67 -2.31 6.95
C GLY A 73 -20.65 -2.14 5.81
N ASP A 74 -21.07 -1.61 4.66
CA ASP A 74 -20.22 -1.50 3.46
C ASP A 74 -19.47 -0.16 3.32
N ARG A 75 -19.61 0.77 4.27
CA ARG A 75 -19.01 2.12 4.17
C ARG A 75 -18.16 2.53 5.37
N VAL A 76 -17.57 1.58 6.08
CA VAL A 76 -16.58 1.93 7.11
C VAL A 76 -15.31 2.42 6.41
N GLN A 77 -15.09 3.73 6.46
CA GLN A 77 -13.87 4.34 5.93
C GLN A 77 -12.66 3.81 6.71
N TYR A 78 -11.66 3.28 6.01
CA TYR A 78 -10.45 2.75 6.61
C TYR A 78 -9.76 3.82 7.48
N ARG A 79 -9.51 3.47 8.75
CA ARG A 79 -8.73 4.27 9.70
C ARG A 79 -7.47 3.48 10.09
N PRO A 80 -6.26 4.04 9.95
CA PRO A 80 -5.04 3.36 10.34
C PRO A 80 -5.01 3.01 11.84
N SER A 81 -4.51 1.83 12.18
CA SER A 81 -4.26 1.43 13.56
C SER A 81 -2.97 2.07 14.10
N ALA A 82 -2.83 2.14 15.43
CA ALA A 82 -1.58 2.63 16.06
C ALA A 82 -0.34 1.87 15.60
N ALA A 83 -0.48 0.55 15.39
CA ALA A 83 0.59 -0.29 14.84
C ALA A 83 0.94 0.09 13.40
N ALA A 84 -0.04 0.43 12.55
CA ALA A 84 0.19 0.90 11.19
C ALA A 84 0.87 2.28 11.18
N ILE A 85 0.48 3.18 12.08
CA ILE A 85 1.10 4.51 12.22
C ILE A 85 2.56 4.38 12.66
N SER A 86 2.84 3.59 13.71
CA SER A 86 4.22 3.36 14.19
C SER A 86 5.11 2.79 13.08
N ARG A 87 4.53 1.85 12.30
CA ARG A 87 5.17 1.25 11.14
C ARG A 87 5.36 2.24 9.98
N ALA A 88 4.49 3.23 9.81
CA ALA A 88 4.64 4.28 8.80
C ALA A 88 5.72 5.29 9.22
N GLU A 89 5.77 5.66 10.50
CA GLU A 89 6.79 6.55 11.06
C GLU A 89 8.20 5.95 10.92
N GLU A 90 8.37 4.66 11.20
CA GLU A 90 9.64 3.95 10.99
C GLU A 90 10.17 4.12 9.54
N VAL A 91 9.27 4.02 8.56
CA VAL A 91 9.63 4.14 7.15
C VAL A 91 9.89 5.60 6.78
N SER A 92 8.98 6.51 7.16
CA SER A 92 9.03 7.92 6.76
C SER A 92 10.14 8.72 7.46
N TYR A 93 10.34 8.50 8.75
CA TYR A 93 11.33 9.23 9.55
C TYR A 93 12.63 8.45 9.78
N GLY A 94 12.59 7.11 9.70
CA GLY A 94 13.80 6.29 9.74
C GLY A 94 14.34 6.07 8.34
N TRP A 95 13.74 5.15 7.58
CA TRP A 95 14.38 4.63 6.36
C TRP A 95 14.56 5.68 5.26
N MET A 96 13.53 6.51 5.02
CA MET A 96 13.56 7.52 3.96
C MET A 96 14.59 8.63 4.24
N LEU A 97 14.84 8.96 5.51
CA LEU A 97 15.81 9.99 5.88
C LEU A 97 17.22 9.40 6.02
N ASP A 98 17.35 8.25 6.67
CA ASP A 98 18.65 7.66 7.02
C ASP A 98 19.32 6.92 5.86
N PHE A 99 18.54 6.29 4.97
CA PHE A 99 19.08 5.38 3.94
C PHE A 99 18.94 5.91 2.51
N VAL A 100 18.13 6.95 2.29
CA VAL A 100 18.00 7.60 0.99
C VAL A 100 18.67 8.96 1.08
N GLU A 101 19.81 9.12 0.43
CA GLU A 101 20.66 10.32 0.56
C GLU A 101 20.09 11.54 -0.17
N ASP A 102 19.44 11.33 -1.30
CA ASP A 102 19.05 12.38 -2.24
C ASP A 102 17.55 12.67 -2.16
N ASP A 103 17.21 13.95 -1.96
CA ASP A 103 15.83 14.44 -1.94
C ASP A 103 15.07 14.10 -3.23
N GLU A 104 15.74 14.12 -4.38
CA GLU A 104 15.09 13.74 -5.63
C GLU A 104 14.65 12.26 -5.59
N ARG A 105 15.51 11.40 -5.03
CA ARG A 105 15.22 9.97 -4.90
C ARG A 105 14.12 9.71 -3.88
N ARG A 106 14.10 10.46 -2.77
CA ARG A 106 13.01 10.42 -1.78
C ARG A 106 11.68 10.79 -2.43
N VAL A 107 11.65 11.86 -3.24
CA VAL A 107 10.44 12.29 -3.97
C VAL A 107 9.97 11.20 -4.95
N ILE A 108 10.88 10.63 -5.73
CA ILE A 108 10.52 9.57 -6.71
C ILE A 108 9.96 8.35 -5.97
N LEU A 109 10.63 7.89 -4.92
CA LEU A 109 10.24 6.72 -4.15
C LEU A 109 8.90 6.93 -3.41
N GLY A 110 8.75 8.08 -2.74
CA GLY A 110 7.51 8.44 -2.06
C GLY A 110 6.34 8.60 -3.02
N LYS A 111 6.56 9.24 -4.18
CA LYS A 111 5.51 9.41 -5.18
C LYS A 111 5.10 8.07 -5.82
N TRP A 112 6.06 7.20 -6.08
CA TRP A 112 5.78 5.83 -6.54
C TRP A 112 4.92 5.06 -5.55
N ALA A 113 5.31 5.06 -4.27
CA ALA A 113 4.55 4.39 -3.20
C ALA A 113 3.13 4.95 -3.09
N MET A 114 2.97 6.27 -3.14
CA MET A 114 1.66 6.94 -3.13
C MET A 114 0.79 6.60 -4.34
N CYS A 115 1.37 6.48 -5.54
CA CYS A 115 0.64 6.08 -6.74
C CYS A 115 0.11 4.64 -6.66
N LEU A 116 0.78 3.77 -5.91
CA LEU A 116 0.32 2.39 -5.68
C LEU A 116 -0.70 2.29 -4.54
N ALA A 117 -0.47 3.04 -3.46
CA ALA A 117 -1.32 3.04 -2.27
C ALA A 117 -2.65 3.77 -2.48
N ALA A 118 -2.60 4.98 -3.05
CA ALA A 118 -3.72 5.89 -3.17
C ALA A 118 -3.77 6.54 -4.57
N PRO A 119 -4.03 5.75 -5.62
CA PRO A 119 -4.08 6.25 -7.00
C PRO A 119 -5.12 7.37 -7.21
N GLN A 120 -6.20 7.37 -6.43
CA GLN A 120 -7.22 8.43 -6.43
C GLN A 120 -6.69 9.80 -5.96
N LEU A 121 -5.64 9.82 -5.13
CA LEU A 121 -5.00 11.05 -4.66
C LEU A 121 -3.79 11.40 -5.52
N ALA A 122 -2.95 10.41 -5.84
CA ALA A 122 -1.65 10.63 -6.43
C ALA A 122 -1.63 10.55 -7.96
N GLY A 123 -2.64 9.95 -8.59
CA GLY A 123 -2.70 9.63 -10.01
C GLY A 123 -1.75 8.51 -10.40
N SER A 124 -1.45 8.42 -11.71
CA SER A 124 -0.51 7.43 -12.24
C SER A 124 0.95 7.86 -12.09
N PHE A 125 1.84 6.93 -11.74
CA PHE A 125 3.28 7.18 -11.72
C PHE A 125 3.84 7.55 -13.10
N ARG A 126 3.22 7.03 -14.18
CA ARG A 126 3.56 7.40 -15.56
C ARG A 126 3.27 8.87 -15.83
N GLU A 127 2.11 9.36 -15.38
CA GLU A 127 1.73 10.77 -15.54
C GLU A 127 2.63 11.68 -14.72
N PHE A 128 2.99 11.27 -13.50
CA PHE A 128 3.97 11.99 -12.70
C PHE A 128 5.31 12.12 -13.44
N CYS A 129 5.86 11.01 -13.94
CA CYS A 129 7.10 11.02 -14.72
C CYS A 129 6.99 11.97 -15.92
N LYS A 130 5.88 11.92 -16.68
CA LYS A 130 5.65 12.82 -17.82
C LYS A 130 5.59 14.29 -17.41
N LYS A 131 4.84 14.61 -16.35
CA LYS A 131 4.68 15.98 -15.84
C LYS A 131 5.99 16.58 -15.36
N THR A 132 6.86 15.77 -14.78
CA THR A 132 8.15 16.24 -14.26
C THR A 132 9.31 16.05 -15.24
N GLY A 133 9.07 15.68 -16.49
CA GLY A 133 10.13 15.47 -17.49
C GLY A 133 11.05 14.29 -17.21
N ARG A 134 10.62 13.30 -16.41
CA ARG A 134 11.42 12.13 -16.02
C ARG A 134 11.14 10.93 -16.93
N VAL A 135 12.19 10.19 -17.27
CA VAL A 135 12.06 8.92 -18.00
C VAL A 135 11.62 7.83 -17.02
N ARG A 136 10.45 7.23 -17.27
CA ARG A 136 9.84 6.21 -16.39
C ARG A 136 10.80 5.07 -16.04
N ARG A 137 11.45 4.49 -17.06
CA ARG A 137 12.38 3.36 -16.89
C ARG A 137 13.54 3.70 -15.95
N THR A 138 14.06 4.93 -16.06
CA THR A 138 15.14 5.42 -15.19
C THR A 138 14.64 5.62 -13.76
N ALA A 139 13.43 6.15 -13.60
CA ALA A 139 12.82 6.30 -12.27
C ALA A 139 12.54 4.95 -11.60
N GLU A 140 12.03 3.96 -12.34
CA GLU A 140 11.83 2.58 -11.85
C GLU A 140 13.15 1.94 -11.42
N ARG A 141 14.21 2.07 -12.23
CA ARG A 141 15.54 1.59 -11.86
C ARG A 141 16.05 2.26 -10.58
N ARG A 142 15.83 3.57 -10.40
CA ARG A 142 16.22 4.29 -9.19
C ARG A 142 15.45 3.77 -7.97
N ILE A 143 14.16 3.49 -8.12
CA ILE A 143 13.32 2.89 -7.06
C ILE A 143 13.88 1.53 -6.64
N ASP A 144 14.21 0.66 -7.59
CA ASP A 144 14.78 -0.66 -7.30
C ASP A 144 16.12 -0.53 -6.56
N GLN A 145 16.99 0.37 -7.03
CA GLN A 145 18.27 0.65 -6.38
C GLN A 145 18.10 1.17 -4.94
N GLN A 146 17.17 2.11 -4.71
CA GLN A 146 16.94 2.63 -3.36
C GLN A 146 16.34 1.57 -2.44
N THR A 147 15.43 0.75 -2.97
CA THR A 147 14.84 -0.35 -2.20
C THR A 147 15.91 -1.36 -1.77
N GLN A 148 16.79 -1.76 -2.69
CA GLN A 148 17.89 -2.66 -2.39
C GLN A 148 18.87 -2.05 -1.39
N ALA A 149 19.16 -0.75 -1.51
CA ALA A 149 20.01 -0.04 -0.56
C ALA A 149 19.41 -0.01 0.86
N ILE A 150 18.11 0.31 0.96
CA ILE A 150 17.37 0.26 2.23
C ILE A 150 17.41 -1.16 2.82
N ALA A 151 17.11 -2.18 2.01
CA ALA A 151 17.13 -3.57 2.46
C ALA A 151 18.52 -3.99 2.97
N ALA A 152 19.58 -3.66 2.24
CA ALA A 152 20.95 -3.94 2.65
C ALA A 152 21.31 -3.21 3.96
N ALA A 153 20.89 -1.95 4.12
CA ALA A 153 21.13 -1.17 5.33
C ALA A 153 20.42 -1.75 6.56
N ILE A 154 19.16 -2.18 6.40
CA ILE A 154 18.37 -2.83 7.46
C ILE A 154 19.03 -4.14 7.90
N LEU A 155 19.42 -4.98 6.93
CA LEU A 155 20.09 -6.25 7.21
C LEU A 155 21.42 -6.04 7.93
N ARG A 156 22.23 -5.04 7.51
CA ARG A 156 23.49 -4.69 8.19
C ARG A 156 23.28 -4.20 9.62
N LYS A 157 22.20 -3.47 9.89
CA LYS A 157 21.85 -3.00 11.24
C LYS A 157 21.19 -4.08 12.10
N ALA A 158 20.94 -5.29 11.56
CA ALA A 158 20.19 -6.36 12.21
C ALA A 158 18.83 -5.90 12.77
N GLN A 159 18.20 -4.92 12.13
CA GLN A 159 16.92 -4.38 12.56
C GLN A 159 15.80 -5.38 12.26
N SER A 160 14.97 -5.66 13.27
CA SER A 160 13.83 -6.57 13.11
C SER A 160 12.81 -5.99 12.12
N LEU A 161 12.66 -6.64 10.97
CA LEU A 161 11.74 -6.20 9.92
C LEU A 161 10.33 -6.73 10.19
N GLN A 162 9.44 -5.84 10.62
CA GLN A 162 8.03 -6.19 10.83
C GLN A 162 7.34 -6.46 9.49
N ALA A 163 6.45 -7.46 9.45
CA ALA A 163 5.69 -7.77 8.24
C ALA A 163 4.69 -6.65 7.91
N PRO A 164 4.56 -6.24 6.64
CA PRO A 164 3.55 -5.28 6.21
C PRO A 164 2.16 -5.91 6.27
N ASN A 165 1.13 -5.07 6.34
CA ASN A 165 -0.23 -5.55 6.11
C ASN A 165 -0.44 -5.91 4.63
N TRP A 166 -0.21 -7.18 4.29
CA TRP A 166 -0.31 -7.68 2.91
C TRP A 166 -1.69 -7.45 2.28
N SER A 167 -2.78 -7.49 3.05
CA SER A 167 -4.15 -7.23 2.55
C SER A 167 -4.32 -5.85 1.93
N ARG A 168 -3.53 -4.87 2.39
CA ARG A 168 -3.55 -3.47 1.96
C ARG A 168 -2.60 -3.20 0.80
N VAL A 169 -1.49 -3.93 0.74
CA VAL A 169 -0.39 -3.65 -0.17
C VAL A 169 -0.46 -4.49 -1.45
N SER A 170 -1.01 -5.71 -1.35
CA SER A 170 -1.09 -6.61 -2.48
C SER A 170 -2.16 -6.14 -3.47
N PRO A 171 -1.81 -5.96 -4.76
CA PRO A 171 -2.77 -5.61 -5.80
C PRO A 171 -3.78 -6.72 -6.12
N LEU A 172 -3.58 -7.93 -5.58
CA LEU A 172 -4.40 -9.12 -5.83
C LEU A 172 -5.36 -9.43 -4.67
N LEU A 173 -5.33 -8.67 -3.57
CA LEU A 173 -6.20 -8.95 -2.41
C LEU A 173 -7.49 -8.10 -2.45
N PRO A 174 -8.63 -8.69 -2.07
CA PRO A 174 -9.98 -8.16 -2.32
C PRO A 174 -10.30 -6.83 -1.63
N ASN A 175 -9.48 -6.40 -0.67
CA ASN A 175 -9.71 -5.18 0.12
C ASN A 175 -9.15 -3.91 -0.54
N GLN A 176 -8.42 -4.04 -1.64
CA GLN A 176 -8.18 -2.87 -2.48
C GLN A 176 -9.48 -2.60 -3.22
N GLY A 177 -10.15 -1.48 -2.90
CA GLY A 177 -11.34 -0.96 -3.59
C GLY A 177 -11.10 -0.60 -5.07
N ARG A 178 -10.27 -1.37 -5.77
CA ARG A 178 -10.24 -1.48 -7.23
C ARG A 178 -11.62 -1.98 -7.63
N SER A 179 -12.45 -1.06 -8.09
CA SER A 179 -13.66 -1.39 -8.85
C SER A 179 -13.27 -2.36 -9.96
N LEU A 180 -13.52 -3.66 -9.75
CA LEU A 180 -13.24 -4.70 -10.75
C LEU A 180 -13.97 -4.40 -12.07
N GLY A 181 -15.12 -3.71 -12.00
CA GLY A 181 -15.85 -3.20 -13.17
C GLY A 181 -15.15 -2.11 -13.99
N LYS A 182 -14.03 -1.56 -13.50
CA LYS A 182 -13.19 -0.58 -14.22
C LYS A 182 -11.84 -1.16 -14.65
N MET A 183 -11.56 -2.43 -14.36
CA MET A 183 -10.42 -3.09 -14.99
C MET A 183 -10.71 -3.16 -16.49
N ALA A 184 -9.84 -2.55 -17.29
CA ALA A 184 -9.91 -2.68 -18.74
C ALA A 184 -9.72 -4.16 -19.08
N THR A 185 -10.80 -4.88 -19.27
CA THR A 185 -10.79 -6.23 -19.80
C THR A 185 -10.25 -6.09 -21.22
N VAL A 186 -8.97 -6.41 -21.39
CA VAL A 186 -8.32 -6.42 -22.69
C VAL A 186 -8.91 -7.60 -23.45
N THR A 187 -10.03 -7.40 -24.17
CA THR A 187 -10.81 -8.47 -24.84
C THR A 187 -10.48 -8.61 -26.33
N HIS A 188 -9.36 -8.05 -26.81
CA HIS A 188 -9.05 -8.05 -28.25
C HIS A 188 -8.65 -9.44 -28.78
N TRP A 189 -8.24 -10.35 -27.89
CA TRP A 189 -7.93 -11.76 -28.21
C TRP A 189 -9.14 -12.70 -28.06
N MET A 190 -10.29 -12.20 -27.61
CA MET A 190 -11.50 -13.00 -27.44
C MET A 190 -12.34 -13.00 -28.74
N ALA A 191 -12.84 -14.17 -29.12
CA ALA A 191 -13.74 -14.32 -30.26
C ALA A 191 -14.99 -13.41 -30.13
N PRO A 192 -15.56 -12.91 -31.23
CA PRO A 192 -16.79 -12.13 -31.21
C PRO A 192 -17.92 -12.97 -30.61
N GLY A 193 -18.35 -12.63 -29.39
CA GLY A 193 -19.35 -13.38 -28.60
C GLY A 193 -18.84 -13.95 -27.28
N ALA A 194 -17.53 -14.10 -27.11
CA ALA A 194 -16.91 -14.60 -25.88
C ALA A 194 -16.57 -13.49 -24.85
N LYS A 195 -16.96 -12.25 -25.12
CA LYS A 195 -16.72 -11.12 -24.20
C LYS A 195 -17.60 -11.30 -22.97
N PRO A 196 -17.07 -11.14 -21.74
CA PRO A 196 -17.87 -11.14 -20.54
C PRO A 196 -18.97 -10.09 -20.65
N GLN A 197 -20.23 -10.52 -20.66
CA GLN A 197 -21.38 -9.62 -20.67
C GLN A 197 -21.81 -9.37 -19.23
N HIS A 198 -22.02 -8.11 -18.87
CA HIS A 198 -22.61 -7.76 -17.59
C HIS A 198 -24.06 -8.26 -17.57
N ARG A 199 -24.32 -9.29 -16.77
CA ARG A 199 -25.63 -9.91 -16.58
C ARG A 199 -26.25 -9.41 -15.26
N PRO A 200 -27.08 -8.35 -15.29
CA PRO A 200 -27.69 -7.79 -14.08
C PRO A 200 -28.67 -8.77 -13.40
N ASP A 201 -29.19 -9.74 -14.16
CA ASP A 201 -30.04 -10.86 -13.75
C ASP A 201 -29.41 -11.82 -12.74
N ILE A 202 -28.08 -11.87 -12.66
CA ILE A 202 -27.35 -12.77 -11.74
C ILE A 202 -27.03 -12.08 -10.40
N LEU A 203 -27.21 -10.76 -10.31
CA LEU A 203 -26.91 -9.95 -9.12
C LEU A 203 -28.11 -9.80 -8.17
N ASP A 204 -29.26 -10.38 -8.48
CA ASP A 204 -30.41 -10.34 -7.58
C ASP A 204 -30.13 -11.13 -6.30
N PRO A 205 -30.35 -10.54 -5.11
CA PRO A 205 -30.20 -11.26 -3.86
C PRO A 205 -31.21 -12.41 -3.78
N LEU A 206 -30.75 -13.57 -3.31
CA LEU A 206 -31.58 -14.76 -3.11
C LEU A 206 -32.92 -14.38 -2.45
N PRO A 207 -34.07 -14.80 -3.00
CA PRO A 207 -35.37 -14.46 -2.44
C PRO A 207 -35.44 -14.98 -1.00
N GLY A 208 -35.75 -14.06 -0.08
CA GLY A 208 -35.86 -14.34 1.34
C GLY A 208 -36.81 -15.51 1.61
N ARG A 209 -36.39 -16.43 2.48
CA ARG A 209 -37.28 -17.42 3.09
C ARG A 209 -38.45 -16.67 3.74
N ASN A 210 -39.62 -16.76 3.11
CA ASN A 210 -40.88 -16.34 3.71
C ASN A 210 -41.03 -17.02 5.07
N LYS A 211 -41.17 -16.22 6.13
CA LYS A 211 -41.66 -16.70 7.42
C LYS A 211 -43.11 -17.10 7.21
N ALA A 212 -43.39 -18.40 7.28
CA ALA A 212 -44.75 -18.92 7.40
C ALA A 212 -45.25 -18.61 8.82
N ALA A 213 -46.47 -18.06 8.87
CA ALA A 213 -47.31 -17.96 10.05
C ALA A 213 -47.78 -19.34 10.50
#